data_AF-A0AAD6U3C2-F1
#
_entry.id   AF-A0AAD6U3C2-F1
#
_cell.length_a   1.000
_cell.length_b   1.000
_cell.length_c   1.000
_cell.angle_alpha   90.00
_cell.angle_beta   90.00
_cell.angle_gamma   90.00
#
_symmetry.space_group_name_H-M   'P 1'
#
loop_
_entity.id
_entity.type
_entity.pdbx_description
1 polymer ?
#
loop_
_entity_poly.entity_id
_entity_poly.type
_entity_poly.pdbx_seq_one_letter_code
_entity_poly.pdbx_strand_id
1 'polypeptide(L)'
;PATPAESAVFELLRYVDYVSDHIEGSASEVLEMRGEIQAISRSVGTPSIFFTLNTADTYNPLCSFMAGADIDLAAAFDKPDSRFTSFQRARLLASNPIAGAEFFKLMVDQFV
;
A
#
# COMPACT_ATOMS: atom_id res chain seq x y z
N PRO A 1 8.77 22.00 19.09
CA PRO A 1 7.94 22.08 20.31
C PRO A 1 7.54 23.53 20.62
N ALA A 2 6.23 23.81 20.61
CA ALA A 2 5.66 25.10 20.92
C ALA A 2 5.24 25.23 22.40
N THR A 3 5.09 24.11 23.14
CA THR A 3 4.74 24.11 24.57
C THR A 3 5.65 23.20 25.41
N PRO A 4 5.79 23.45 26.73
CA PRO A 4 6.56 22.58 27.63
C PRO A 4 6.04 21.15 27.68
N ALA A 5 4.71 20.98 27.62
CA ALA A 5 4.07 19.67 27.61
C ALA A 5 4.45 18.88 26.34
N GLU A 6 4.45 19.55 25.19
CA GLU A 6 4.89 18.95 23.92
C GLU A 6 6.36 18.53 23.97
N SER A 7 7.22 19.33 24.63
CA SER A 7 8.62 18.97 24.83
C SER A 7 8.79 17.70 25.68
N ALA A 8 7.98 17.55 26.74
CA ALA A 8 7.99 16.34 27.57
C ALA A 8 7.47 15.11 26.82
N VAL A 9 6.47 15.28 25.93
CA VAL A 9 5.98 14.20 25.06
C VAL A 9 7.08 13.74 24.09
N PHE A 10 7.80 14.66 23.46
CA PHE A 10 8.93 14.30 22.59
C PHE A 10 10.07 13.61 23.35
N GLU A 11 10.32 14.00 24.59
CA GLU A 11 11.32 13.33 25.43
C GLU A 11 10.90 11.89 25.76
N LEU A 12 9.64 11.68 26.13
CA LEU A 12 9.11 10.35 26.37
C LEU A 12 9.19 9.48 25.11
N LEU A 13 8.78 10.02 23.95
CA LEU A 13 8.85 9.31 22.67
C LEU A 13 10.29 8.89 22.36
N ARG A 14 11.29 9.75 22.60
CA ARG A 14 12.70 9.38 22.42
C ARG A 14 13.12 8.19 23.27
N TYR A 15 12.69 8.10 24.52
CA TYR A 15 13.01 6.95 25.37
C TYR A 15 12.33 5.67 24.88
N VAL A 16 11.07 5.78 24.44
CA VAL A 16 10.32 4.64 23.88
C VAL A 16 10.97 4.15 22.59
N ASP A 17 11.34 5.07 21.70
CA ASP A 17 12.01 4.75 20.44
C ASP A 17 13.37 4.10 20.69
N TYR A 18 14.17 4.62 21.63
CA TYR A 18 15.48 4.07 21.98
C TYR A 18 15.42 2.60 22.44
N VAL A 19 14.41 2.25 23.24
CA VAL A 19 14.21 0.86 23.68
C VAL A 19 13.69 -0.01 22.53
N SER A 20 12.85 0.56 21.67
CA SER A 20 12.21 -0.17 20.57
C SER A 20 13.15 -0.44 19.40
N ASP A 21 14.23 0.34 19.25
CA ASP A 21 15.19 0.23 18.13
C ASP A 21 15.81 -1.16 17.99
N HIS A 22 15.96 -1.89 19.11
CA HIS A 22 16.54 -3.23 19.14
C HIS A 22 15.50 -4.35 19.02
N ILE A 23 14.23 -3.99 18.79
CA ILE A 23 13.13 -4.94 18.61
C ILE A 23 12.90 -5.09 17.11
N GLU A 24 13.14 -6.30 16.60
CA GLU A 24 12.91 -6.64 15.20
C GLU A 24 11.44 -6.37 14.80
N GLY A 25 11.25 -5.60 13.72
CA GLY A 25 9.96 -5.14 13.20
C GLY A 25 9.38 -3.92 13.91
N SER A 26 10.11 -3.27 14.82
CA SER A 26 9.60 -2.06 15.49
C SER A 26 9.56 -0.85 14.55
N ALA A 27 8.78 0.17 14.94
CA ALA A 27 8.73 1.41 14.19
C ALA A 27 10.10 2.14 14.16
N SER A 28 10.88 2.03 15.23
CA SER A 28 12.18 2.67 15.39
C SER A 28 13.24 2.01 14.50
N GLU A 29 13.30 0.68 14.47
CA GLU A 29 14.20 -0.06 13.58
C GLU A 29 13.88 0.23 12.10
N VAL A 30 12.59 0.30 11.74
CA VAL A 30 12.18 0.68 10.37
C VAL A 30 12.62 2.11 10.01
N LEU A 31 12.63 3.03 10.97
CA LEU A 31 13.13 4.39 10.76
C LEU A 31 14.65 4.40 10.57
N GLU A 32 15.40 3.62 11.35
CA GLU A 32 16.84 3.45 11.22
C GLU A 32 17.20 2.88 9.84
N MET A 33 16.60 1.76 9.45
CA MET A 33 16.81 1.13 8.13
C MET A 33 16.55 2.10 6.97
N ARG A 34 15.53 2.97 7.08
CA ARG A 34 15.28 4.02 6.06
C ARG A 34 16.41 5.04 5.99
N GLY A 35 17.00 5.40 7.14
CA GLY A 35 18.17 6.25 7.21
C GLY A 35 19.39 5.63 6.53
N GLU A 36 19.62 4.34 6.76
CA GLU A 36 20.69 3.59 6.11
C GLU A 36 20.51 3.52 4.59
N ILE A 37 19.31 3.20 4.12
CA ILE A 37 18.98 3.18 2.68
C ILE A 37 19.28 4.55 2.05
N GLN A 38 18.92 5.66 2.72
CA GLN A 38 19.22 7.01 2.24
C GLN A 38 20.73 7.29 2.23
N ALA A 39 21.46 6.87 3.27
CA ALA A 39 22.90 7.05 3.35
C ALA A 39 23.62 6.27 2.23
N ILE A 40 23.24 5.01 2.01
CA ILE A 40 23.75 4.16 0.92
C ILE A 40 23.42 4.78 -0.44
N SER A 41 22.19 5.26 -0.63
CA SER A 41 21.77 5.92 -1.88
C SER A 41 22.61 7.15 -2.21
N ARG A 42 23.04 7.89 -1.19
CA ARG A 42 23.87 9.09 -1.35
C ARG A 42 25.34 8.76 -1.58
N SER A 43 25.86 7.68 -0.98
CA SER A 43 27.28 7.34 -1.04
C SER A 43 27.64 6.44 -2.23
N VAL A 44 26.76 5.53 -2.62
CA VAL A 44 27.01 4.51 -3.67
C VAL A 44 26.18 4.77 -4.95
N GLY A 45 25.31 5.78 -4.93
CA GLY A 45 24.40 6.09 -6.04
C GLY A 45 23.01 5.46 -5.86
N THR A 46 22.11 5.64 -6.82
CA THR A 46 20.72 5.20 -6.70
C THR A 46 20.65 3.67 -6.51
N PRO A 47 20.03 3.18 -5.42
CA PRO A 47 19.88 1.76 -5.19
C PRO A 47 18.98 1.16 -6.28
N SER A 48 19.18 -0.11 -6.60
CA SER A 48 18.20 -0.87 -7.36
C SER A 48 16.86 -0.83 -6.63
N ILE A 49 15.87 -0.16 -7.21
CA ILE A 49 14.53 -0.04 -6.61
C ILE A 49 13.83 -1.38 -6.81
N PHE A 50 13.66 -2.11 -5.70
CA PHE A 50 12.74 -3.24 -5.64
C PHE A 50 11.45 -2.74 -5.00
N PHE A 51 10.34 -2.76 -5.75
CA PHE A 51 9.03 -2.44 -5.20
C PHE A 51 8.05 -3.56 -5.55
N THR A 52 7.26 -3.97 -4.56
CA THR A 52 6.20 -4.95 -4.76
C THR A 52 4.94 -4.21 -5.14
N LEU A 53 4.46 -4.41 -6.36
CA LEU A 53 3.18 -3.87 -6.81
C LEU A 53 2.06 -4.82 -6.38
N ASN A 54 1.22 -4.38 -5.44
CA ASN A 54 0.00 -5.08 -5.06
C ASN A 54 -1.20 -4.28 -5.58
N THR A 55 -1.79 -4.73 -6.68
CA THR A 55 -3.00 -4.11 -7.23
C THR A 55 -4.18 -4.39 -6.30
N ALA A 56 -4.94 -3.36 -5.94
CA ALA A 56 -6.15 -3.50 -5.12
C ALA A 56 -7.33 -4.10 -5.92
N ASP A 57 -7.17 -5.34 -6.39
CA ASP A 57 -8.10 -6.13 -7.20
C ASP A 57 -9.51 -6.25 -6.58
N THR A 58 -9.61 -6.33 -5.26
CA THR A 58 -10.86 -6.40 -4.50
C THR A 58 -11.54 -5.06 -4.27
N TYR A 59 -10.87 -3.95 -4.56
CA TYR A 59 -11.39 -2.59 -4.40
C TYR A 59 -11.44 -1.80 -5.70
N ASN A 60 -10.95 -2.38 -6.80
CA ASN A 60 -10.97 -1.76 -8.11
C ASN A 60 -12.21 -2.25 -8.90
N PRO A 61 -13.11 -1.34 -9.32
CA PRO A 61 -14.30 -1.72 -10.09
C PRO A 61 -13.96 -2.37 -11.43
N LEU A 62 -12.80 -2.06 -12.01
CA LEU A 62 -12.33 -2.66 -13.27
C LEU A 62 -12.10 -4.16 -13.13
N CYS A 63 -11.50 -4.59 -12.02
CA CYS A 63 -11.27 -6.02 -11.76
C CYS A 63 -12.60 -6.77 -11.61
N SER A 64 -13.57 -6.16 -10.92
CA SER A 64 -14.92 -6.74 -10.79
C SER A 64 -15.65 -6.80 -12.14
N PHE A 65 -15.52 -5.78 -12.98
CA PHE A 65 -16.05 -5.76 -14.34
C PHE A 65 -15.44 -6.86 -15.20
N MET A 66 -14.11 -7.01 -15.19
CA MET A 66 -13.40 -8.07 -15.91
C MET A 66 -13.80 -9.46 -15.42
N ALA A 67 -14.12 -9.60 -14.13
CA ALA A 67 -14.64 -10.85 -13.56
C ALA A 67 -16.10 -11.15 -13.94
N GLY A 68 -16.76 -10.26 -14.71
CA GLY A 68 -18.13 -10.43 -15.20
C GLY A 68 -19.20 -9.78 -14.32
N ALA A 69 -18.82 -8.89 -13.40
CA ALA A 69 -19.80 -8.10 -12.68
C ALA A 69 -20.53 -7.15 -13.64
N ASP A 70 -21.85 -7.05 -13.47
CA ASP A 70 -22.64 -5.97 -14.05
C ASP A 70 -22.22 -4.65 -13.41
N ILE A 71 -21.26 -3.95 -14.01
CA ILE A 71 -20.72 -2.67 -13.55
C ILE A 71 -20.73 -1.72 -14.74
N ASP A 72 -21.38 -0.59 -14.56
CA ASP A 72 -21.35 0.48 -15.56
C ASP A 72 -20.07 1.30 -15.38
N LEU A 73 -19.09 1.05 -16.25
CA LEU A 73 -17.82 1.80 -16.27
C LEU A 73 -17.99 3.25 -16.79
N ALA A 74 -19.07 3.54 -17.51
CA ALA A 74 -19.34 4.88 -18.06
C ALA A 74 -19.98 5.81 -17.01
N ALA A 75 -20.48 5.28 -15.90
CA ALA A 75 -20.92 6.02 -14.74
C ALA A 75 -19.72 6.62 -13.96
N ALA A 76 -19.01 7.54 -14.61
CA ALA A 76 -17.90 8.26 -13.99
C ALA A 76 -18.38 8.99 -12.73
N PHE A 77 -17.64 8.84 -11.64
CA PHE A 77 -17.86 9.46 -10.33
C PHE A 77 -19.00 8.88 -9.46
N ASP A 78 -19.73 7.86 -9.93
CA ASP A 78 -20.90 7.33 -9.22
C ASP A 78 -20.67 5.96 -8.56
N LYS A 79 -19.46 5.77 -7.98
CA LYS A 79 -19.02 4.50 -7.34
C LYS A 79 -19.57 3.28 -8.11
N PRO A 80 -19.02 2.98 -9.29
CA PRO A 80 -19.65 2.08 -10.26
C PRO A 80 -19.89 0.66 -9.70
N ASP A 81 -19.18 0.29 -8.64
CA ASP A 81 -19.31 -0.96 -7.89
C ASP A 81 -20.02 -0.82 -6.52
N SER A 82 -20.72 0.28 -6.25
CA SER A 82 -21.38 0.58 -4.96
C SER A 82 -22.39 -0.46 -4.51
N ARG A 83 -22.97 -1.20 -5.47
CA ARG A 83 -23.87 -2.34 -5.22
C ARG A 83 -23.16 -3.56 -4.65
N PHE A 84 -21.84 -3.64 -4.81
CA PHE A 84 -21.01 -4.76 -4.37
C PHE A 84 -20.29 -4.41 -3.06
N THR A 85 -20.37 -5.33 -2.10
CA THR A 85 -19.54 -5.29 -0.91
C THR A 85 -18.13 -5.81 -1.23
N SER A 86 -17.14 -5.46 -0.41
CA SER A 86 -15.77 -5.98 -0.58
C SER A 86 -15.71 -7.50 -0.57
N PHE A 87 -16.57 -8.15 0.22
CA PHE A 87 -16.68 -9.60 0.24
C PHE A 87 -17.27 -10.16 -1.06
N GLN A 88 -18.28 -9.52 -1.64
CA GLN A 88 -18.85 -9.93 -2.92
C GLN A 88 -17.83 -9.79 -4.06
N ARG A 89 -17.04 -8.71 -4.08
CA ARG A 89 -15.94 -8.53 -5.05
C ARG A 89 -14.87 -9.61 -4.89
N ALA A 90 -14.43 -9.87 -3.66
CA ALA A 90 -13.47 -10.93 -3.38
C ALA A 90 -13.97 -12.32 -3.80
N ARG A 91 -15.25 -12.62 -3.53
CA ARG A 91 -15.88 -13.90 -3.93
C ARG A 91 -15.98 -14.02 -5.45
N LEU A 92 -16.35 -12.95 -6.14
CA LEU A 92 -16.43 -12.93 -7.60
C LEU A 92 -15.06 -13.17 -8.22
N LEU A 93 -14.03 -12.49 -7.73
CA LEU A 93 -12.67 -12.69 -8.19
C LEU A 93 -12.17 -14.11 -7.92
N ALA A 94 -12.45 -14.66 -6.74
CA ALA A 94 -12.12 -16.05 -6.42
C ALA A 94 -12.81 -17.06 -7.34
N SER A 95 -14.00 -16.72 -7.88
CA SER A 95 -14.71 -17.56 -8.85
C SER A 95 -14.17 -17.44 -10.28
N ASN A 96 -13.45 -16.37 -10.60
CA ASN A 96 -12.82 -16.14 -11.90
C ASN A 96 -11.37 -15.62 -11.73
N PRO A 97 -10.42 -16.51 -11.38
CA PRO A 97 -9.02 -16.12 -11.16
C PRO A 97 -8.32 -15.59 -12.43
N ILE A 98 -8.83 -15.93 -13.62
CA ILE A 98 -8.29 -15.45 -14.90
C ILE A 98 -8.46 -13.93 -15.01
N ALA A 99 -9.62 -13.40 -14.62
CA ALA A 99 -9.87 -11.96 -14.61
C ALA A 99 -8.91 -11.21 -13.69
N GLY A 100 -8.53 -11.80 -12.56
CA GLY A 100 -7.51 -11.23 -11.66
C GLY A 100 -6.12 -11.17 -12.31
N ALA A 101 -5.73 -12.21 -13.04
CA ALA A 101 -4.47 -12.24 -13.76
C ALA A 101 -4.44 -11.23 -14.93
N GLU A 102 -5.54 -11.12 -15.69
CA GLU A 102 -5.67 -10.13 -16.76
C GLU A 102 -5.66 -8.70 -16.23
N PHE A 103 -6.36 -8.46 -15.11
CA PHE A 103 -6.33 -7.16 -14.43
C PHE A 103 -4.93 -6.81 -13.95
N PHE A 104 -4.22 -7.74 -13.30
CA PHE A 104 -2.84 -7.52 -12.88
C PHE A 104 -1.94 -7.20 -14.08
N LYS A 105 -2.05 -7.98 -15.17
CA LYS A 105 -1.31 -7.74 -16.40
C LYS A 105 -1.58 -6.34 -16.97
N LEU A 106 -2.85 -5.94 -17.04
CA LEU A 106 -3.25 -4.62 -17.51
C LEU A 106 -2.62 -3.51 -16.65
N MET A 107 -2.67 -3.64 -15.33
CA MET A 107 -2.09 -2.66 -14.41
C MET A 107 -0.57 -2.54 -14.58
N VAL A 108 0.13 -3.67 -14.78
CA VAL A 108 1.58 -3.67 -15.02
C VAL A 108 1.91 -3.05 -16.38
N ASP A 109 1.18 -3.43 -17.44
CA ASP A 109 1.40 -2.93 -18.79
C ASP A 109 1.09 -1.43 -18.95
N GLN A 110 0.22 -0.86 -18.09
CA GLN A 110 -0.08 0.59 -18.08
C GLN A 110 0.81 1.39 -17.13
N PHE A 111 1.45 0.73 -16.16
CA PHE A 111 2.35 1.38 -15.22
C PHE A 111 3.76 1.61 -15.82
N VAL A 112 4.20 0.69 -16.68
CA VAL A 112 5.47 0.75 -17.44
C VAL A 112 5.24 1.47 -18.77
#